data_AF-A0A9C9KR03-F1
#
_entry.id   AF-A0A9C9KR03-F1
#
_cell.length_a   1.000
_cell.length_b   1.000
_cell.length_c   1.000
_cell.angle_alpha   90.00
_cell.angle_beta   90.00
_cell.angle_gamma   90.00
#
_symmetry.space_group_name_H-M   'P 1'
#
loop_
_entity.id
_entity.type
_entity.pdbx_description
1 polymer ?
#
loop_
_entity_poly.entity_id
_entity_poly.type
_entity_poly.pdbx_seq_one_letter_code
_entity_poly.pdbx_strand_id
1 'polypeptide(L)' 'MKPVQYFSDDYLDQCRTATPEQILTFLENYRQMQGSEDKSKLISMKVPESLLAAFRQKCGLHGYKYQTQIKQLMREWIEN' A
#
# COMPACT_ATOMS: atom_id res chain seq x y z
N MET A 1 -2.49 22.08 6.02
CA MET A 1 -3.70 21.97 6.88
C MET A 1 -4.19 20.54 6.73
N LYS A 2 -4.30 19.75 7.81
CA LYS A 2 -4.85 18.40 7.71
C LYS A 2 -6.35 18.51 7.38
N PRO A 3 -6.89 17.75 6.42
CA PRO A 3 -8.31 17.82 6.09
C PRO A 3 -9.14 17.46 7.33
N VAL A 4 -10.15 18.27 7.62
CA VAL A 4 -11.11 17.98 8.69
C VAL A 4 -11.99 16.84 8.21
N GLN A 5 -11.98 15.72 8.93
CA GLN A 5 -12.92 14.62 8.69
C GLN A 5 -14.24 14.93 9.39
N TYR A 6 -15.34 14.72 8.66
CA TYR A 6 -16.70 14.81 9.19
C TYR A 6 -17.26 13.40 9.36
N PHE A 7 -17.93 13.17 10.48
CA PHE A 7 -18.59 11.90 10.79
C PHE A 7 -20.08 12.17 11.05
N SER A 8 -20.94 11.25 10.63
CA SER A 8 -22.38 11.34 10.91
C SER A 8 -22.67 11.00 12.37
N ASP A 9 -23.79 11.51 12.89
CA ASP A 9 -24.24 11.21 14.26
C ASP A 9 -24.49 9.69 14.43
N ASP A 10 -25.09 9.03 13.44
CA ASP A 10 -25.31 7.58 13.44
C ASP A 10 -23.99 6.79 13.60
N TYR A 11 -22.92 7.26 12.97
CA TYR A 11 -21.61 6.62 13.08
C TYR A 11 -21.04 6.80 14.49
N LEU A 12 -21.17 8.00 15.06
CA LEU A 12 -20.71 8.28 16.42
C LEU A 12 -21.48 7.46 17.46
N ASP A 13 -22.78 7.27 17.27
CA ASP A 13 -23.61 6.41 18.13
C ASP A 13 -23.21 4.94 18.04
N GLN A 14 -22.89 4.44 16.85
CA GLN A 14 -22.33 3.09 16.70
C GLN A 14 -20.99 2.97 17.43
N CYS A 15 -20.10 3.95 17.31
CA CYS A 15 -18.81 3.93 18.01
C CYS A 15 -18.95 3.89 19.54
N ARG A 16 -19.98 4.51 20.12
CA ARG A 16 -20.24 4.48 21.56
C ARG A 16 -20.58 3.08 22.08
N THR A 17 -21.04 2.18 21.21
CA THR A 17 -21.39 0.80 21.57
C THR A 17 -20.26 -0.20 21.39
N ALA A 18 -19.08 0.24 20.94
CA ALA A 18 -17.95 -0.65 20.65
C ALA A 18 -17.43 -1.36 21.91
N THR A 19 -17.18 -2.67 21.79
CA THR A 19 -16.57 -3.43 22.89
C THR A 19 -15.08 -3.09 23.03
N PRO A 20 -14.47 -3.35 24.20
CA PRO A 20 -13.03 -3.16 24.39
C PRO A 20 -12.15 -3.84 23.33
N GLU A 21 -12.53 -5.04 22.88
CA GLU A 21 -11.80 -5.81 21.85
C GLU A 21 -11.88 -5.13 20.47
N GLN A 22 -13.04 -4.57 20.14
CA GLN A 22 -13.24 -3.83 18.89
C GLN A 22 -12.42 -2.53 18.90
N ILE A 23 -12.38 -1.84 20.04
CA ILE A 23 -11.55 -0.65 20.24
C ILE A 23 -10.07 -0.99 20.07
N LEU A 24 -9.60 -2.06 20.70
CA LEU A 24 -8.20 -2.52 20.58
C LEU A 24 -7.84 -2.87 19.13
N THR A 25 -8.71 -3.59 18.44
CA THR A 25 -8.53 -3.96 17.03
C THR A 25 -8.45 -2.72 16.15
N PHE A 26 -9.34 -1.74 16.36
CA PHE A 26 -9.31 -0.48 15.64
C PHE A 26 -7.99 0.27 15.86
N LEU A 27 -7.54 0.39 17.12
CA LEU A 27 -6.30 1.10 17.46
C LEU A 27 -5.08 0.44 16.83
N GLU A 28 -5.00 -0.90 16.83
CA GLU A 28 -3.89 -1.61 16.20
C GLU A 28 -3.89 -1.45 14.67
N ASN A 29 -5.05 -1.59 14.03
CA ASN A 29 -5.18 -1.35 12.59
C ASN A 29 -4.82 0.10 12.24
N TYR A 30 -5.27 1.06 13.05
CA TYR A 30 -4.93 2.47 12.87
C TYR A 30 -3.43 2.71 13.04
N ARG A 31 -2.80 2.09 14.04
CA ARG A 31 -1.34 2.16 14.25
C ARG A 31 -0.57 1.61 13.05
N GLN A 32 -1.00 0.48 12.49
CA GLN A 32 -0.39 -0.11 11.30
C GLN A 32 -0.57 0.80 10.07
N MET A 33 -1.76 1.39 9.89
CA MET A 33 -2.04 2.34 8.82
C MET A 33 -1.22 3.63 8.94
N GLN A 34 -0.97 4.10 10.18
CA GLN A 34 -0.11 5.26 10.46
C GLN A 34 1.38 4.90 10.51
N GLY A 35 1.73 3.62 10.35
CA GLY A 35 3.12 3.17 10.27
C GLY A 35 3.83 3.98 9.19
N SER A 36 5.00 4.52 9.51
CA SER A 36 5.79 5.25 8.52
C SER A 36 6.24 4.27 7.44
N GLU A 37 5.68 4.40 6.24
CA GLU A 37 6.24 3.72 5.09
C GLU A 37 7.66 4.24 4.83
N ASP A 38 8.58 3.33 4.51
CA ASP A 38 9.91 3.72 4.09
C ASP A 38 9.82 4.60 2.85
N LYS A 39 10.57 5.72 2.89
CA LYS A 39 10.61 6.64 1.76
C LYS A 39 11.15 5.93 0.53
N SER A 40 10.41 6.02 -0.57
CA SER A 40 10.88 5.53 -1.86
C SER A 40 12.06 6.37 -2.35
N LYS A 41 13.16 5.71 -2.73
CA LYS A 41 14.30 6.33 -3.40
C LYS A 41 14.26 5.99 -4.89
N LEU A 42 14.36 7.01 -5.75
CA LEU A 42 14.50 6.80 -7.19
C LEU A 42 15.86 6.14 -7.48
N ILE A 43 15.83 5.13 -8.35
CA ILE A 43 17.03 4.47 -8.87
C ILE A 43 17.10 4.70 -10.38
N SER A 44 18.32 4.88 -10.89
CA SER A 44 18.59 4.90 -12.33
C SER A 44 19.22 3.57 -12.72
N MET A 45 18.68 2.92 -13.74
CA MET A 45 19.15 1.62 -14.23
C MET A 45 19.02 1.59 -15.75
N LYS A 46 20.09 1.16 -16.44
CA LYS A 46 20.06 0.90 -17.88
C LYS A 46 19.59 -0.53 -18.12
N VAL A 47 18.64 -0.70 -19.03
CA VAL A 47 18.12 -1.99 -19.48
C VAL A 47 17.92 -1.95 -20.99
N PRO A 48 18.09 -3.08 -21.70
CA PRO A 48 17.78 -3.15 -23.13
C PRO A 48 16.33 -2.74 -23.40
N GLU A 49 16.12 -1.91 -24.43
CA GLU A 49 14.79 -1.36 -24.75
C GLU A 49 13.78 -2.46 -25.09
N SER A 50 14.21 -3.46 -25.87
CA SER A 50 13.37 -4.60 -26.24
C SER A 50 12.90 -5.39 -25.01
N LEU A 51 13.79 -5.59 -24.04
CA LEU A 51 13.47 -6.26 -22.79
C LEU A 51 12.46 -5.45 -21.97
N LEU A 52 12.68 -4.14 -21.82
CA LEU A 52 11.78 -3.27 -21.07
C LEU A 52 10.39 -3.20 -21.73
N ALA A 53 10.32 -3.15 -23.06
CA ALA A 53 9.08 -3.15 -23.81
C ALA A 53 8.30 -4.46 -23.61
N ALA A 54 8.94 -5.61 -23.79
CA ALA A 54 8.32 -6.92 -23.57
C ALA A 54 7.86 -7.10 -22.12
N PHE A 55 8.67 -6.67 -21.16
CA PHE A 55 8.33 -6.72 -19.74
C PHE A 55 7.09 -5.88 -19.41
N ARG A 56 7.04 -4.63 -19.92
CA ARG A 56 5.86 -3.76 -19.76
C ARG A 56 4.60 -4.36 -20.36
N GLN A 57 4.71 -4.94 -21.56
CA GLN A 57 3.58 -5.59 -22.23
C GLN A 57 3.06 -6.77 -21.40
N LYS A 58 3.96 -7.64 -20.92
CA LYS A 58 3.58 -8.77 -20.07
C LYS A 58 2.90 -8.32 -18.79
N CYS A 59 3.41 -7.29 -18.11
CA CYS A 59 2.78 -6.74 -16.91
C CYS A 59 1.39 -6.16 -17.22
N GLY A 60 1.23 -5.49 -18.37
CA GLY A 60 -0.05 -4.98 -18.84
C GLY A 60 -1.10 -6.08 -19.04
N LEU A 61 -0.70 -7.24 -19.59
CA LEU A 61 -1.59 -8.40 -19.75
C LEU A 61 -2.06 -8.97 -18.40
N HIS A 62 -1.26 -8.83 -17.35
CA HIS A 62 -1.62 -9.26 -15.99
C HIS A 62 -2.26 -8.15 -15.13
N GLY A 63 -2.50 -6.96 -15.68
CA GLY A 63 -3.24 -5.89 -15.01
C GLY A 63 -2.46 -5.09 -13.96
N TYR A 64 -1.13 -5.16 -13.94
CA TYR A 64 -0.31 -4.37 -13.00
C TYR A 64 0.76 -3.52 -13.71
N LYS A 65 1.17 -2.43 -13.04
CA LYS A 65 2.26 -1.57 -13.50
C LYS A 65 3.58 -2.33 -13.43
N TYR A 66 4.45 -2.15 -14.42
CA TYR A 66 5.73 -2.85 -14.47
C TYR A 66 6.62 -2.57 -13.25
N GLN A 67 6.55 -1.36 -12.67
CA GLN A 67 7.28 -1.05 -11.44
C GLN A 67 6.81 -1.88 -10.24
N THR A 68 5.53 -2.26 -10.20
CA THR A 68 5.00 -3.16 -9.17
C THR A 68 5.65 -4.53 -9.27
N GLN A 69 5.78 -5.06 -10.50
CA GLN A 69 6.45 -6.34 -10.72
C GLN A 69 7.94 -6.29 -10.35
N ILE A 70 8.64 -5.19 -10.67
CA ILE A 70 10.04 -5.02 -10.25
C ILE A 70 10.16 -5.09 -8.72
N LYS A 71 9.29 -4.38 -7.99
CA LYS A 71 9.30 -4.40 -6.52
C LYS A 71 8.99 -5.79 -5.97
N GLN A 72 8.06 -6.51 -6.58
CA GLN A 72 7.73 -7.89 -6.20
C GLN A 72 8.94 -8.81 -6.38
N LEU A 73 9.57 -8.79 -7.55
CA LEU A 73 10.77 -9.59 -7.83
C LEU A 73 11.91 -9.26 -6.85
N MET A 74 12.07 -7.99 -6.47
CA MET A 74 13.06 -7.59 -5.45
C MET A 74 12.76 -8.19 -4.07
N ARG A 75 11.49 -8.25 -3.65
CA ARG A 75 11.10 -8.86 -2.37
C ARG A 75 11.29 -10.37 -2.40
N GLU A 76 10.78 -11.02 -3.43
CA GLU A 76 10.91 -12.47 -3.64
C GLU A 76 12.38 -12.89 -3.67
N TRP A 77 13.27 -12.06 -4.21
CA TRP A 77 14.71 -12.33 -4.20
C TRP A 77 15.36 -12.26 -2.81
N ILE A 78 14.84 -11.43 -1.90
CA ILE A 78 15.39 -11.28 -0.53
C ILE A 78 14.81 -12.35 0.41
N GLU A 79 13.56 -12.75 0.19
CA GLU A 79 12.83 -13.71 1.02
C GLU A 79 13.19 -15.17 0.72
N ASN A 80 13.78 -15.45 -0.45
CA ASN A 80 14.36 -16.75 -0.82
C ASN A 80 15.85 -16.81 -0.49
#